data_AF-A0A849JUJ3-F1
#
_entry.id   AF-A0A849JUJ3-F1
#
_cell.length_a   1.000
_cell.length_b   1.000
_cell.length_c   1.000
_cell.angle_alpha   90.00
_cell.angle_beta   90.00
_cell.angle_gamma   90.00
#
_symmetry.space_group_name_H-M   'P 1'
#
loop_
_entity.id
_entity.type
_entity.pdbx_description
1 polymer ?
#
loop_
_entity_poly.entity_id
_entity_poly.type
_entity_poly.pdbx_seq_one_letter_code
_entity_poly.pdbx_strand_id
1 'polypeptide(L)'
;MTDWDDGRTPPAERPPSVGRLVEKISEQATRLVRAEIALAKAEAAEKAKRSGIGAGLIAVALVVVLYAVGVLIWSAILGLAEAWPLWLSALVVGVALVLFAGLLVGIGAAQLKQASTRPETIDRVKEDVSTVKEGMKR
;
A
#
# COMPACT_ATOMS: atom_id res chain seq x y z
N MET A 1 -23.79 -36.26 73.29
CA MET A 1 -24.88 -35.70 72.48
C MET A 1 -24.33 -34.44 71.83
N THR A 2 -23.85 -34.36 70.59
CA THR A 2 -23.80 -35.26 69.43
C THR A 2 -22.55 -34.89 68.63
N ASP A 3 -21.90 -35.94 68.15
CA ASP A 3 -21.03 -35.99 66.97
C ASP A 3 -21.60 -35.14 65.81
N TRP A 4 -20.77 -34.23 65.30
CA TRP A 4 -20.96 -33.51 64.04
C TRP A 4 -19.69 -33.68 63.18
N ASP A 5 -19.32 -34.93 62.94
CA ASP A 5 -18.46 -35.29 61.81
C ASP A 5 -19.38 -35.74 60.67
N ASP A 6 -20.01 -34.77 60.02
CA ASP A 6 -20.77 -35.04 58.81
C ASP A 6 -19.77 -35.34 57.70
N GLY A 7 -19.47 -36.65 57.51
CA GLY A 7 -18.55 -37.23 56.53
C GLY A 7 -18.85 -36.93 55.05
N ARG A 8 -19.27 -35.71 54.75
CA ARG A 8 -19.38 -35.10 53.43
C ARG A 8 -17.96 -34.73 52.97
N THR A 9 -17.32 -35.71 52.36
CA THR A 9 -16.27 -35.42 51.38
C THR A 9 -16.84 -34.46 50.34
N PRO A 10 -16.16 -33.34 50.00
CA PRO A 10 -16.58 -32.51 48.88
C PRO A 10 -16.76 -33.43 47.67
N PRO A 11 -17.85 -33.33 46.90
CA PRO A 11 -18.04 -34.19 45.75
C PRO A 11 -16.81 -34.10 44.88
N ALA A 12 -16.16 -35.25 44.64
CA ALA A 12 -14.98 -35.33 43.78
C ALA A 12 -15.29 -34.58 42.48
N GLU A 13 -14.57 -33.49 42.21
CA GLU A 13 -14.71 -32.73 40.97
C GLU A 13 -14.53 -33.72 39.82
N ARG A 14 -15.63 -34.05 39.14
CA ARG A 14 -15.60 -34.96 38.00
C ARG A 14 -14.55 -34.44 37.02
N PRO A 15 -13.63 -35.28 36.52
CA PRO A 15 -12.66 -34.85 35.53
C PRO A 15 -13.42 -34.19 34.37
N PRO A 16 -12.92 -33.05 33.86
CA PRO A 16 -13.63 -32.27 32.85
C PRO A 16 -14.06 -33.18 31.70
N SER A 17 -15.36 -33.19 31.40
CA SER A 17 -15.90 -34.02 30.33
C SER A 17 -15.26 -33.62 29.00
N VAL A 18 -15.07 -34.58 28.09
CA VAL A 18 -14.46 -34.34 26.76
C VAL A 18 -15.16 -33.20 26.01
N GLY A 19 -16.49 -33.05 26.19
CA GLY A 19 -17.26 -31.92 25.65
C GLY A 19 -16.80 -30.56 26.16
N ARG A 20 -16.43 -30.42 27.44
CA ARG A 20 -15.91 -29.17 28.03
C ARG A 20 -14.51 -28.81 27.53
N LEU A 21 -13.68 -29.80 27.15
CA LEU A 21 -12.38 -29.54 26.53
C LEU A 21 -12.53 -29.06 25.07
N VAL A 22 -13.42 -29.69 24.31
CA VAL A 22 -13.70 -29.29 22.91
C VAL A 22 -14.29 -27.87 22.86
N GLU A 23 -15.20 -27.55 23.77
CA GLU A 23 -15.75 -26.19 23.94
C GLU A 23 -14.64 -25.16 24.21
N LYS A 24 -13.73 -25.44 25.16
CA LYS A 24 -12.60 -24.55 25.48
C LYS A 24 -11.63 -24.38 24.33
N ILE A 25 -11.30 -25.44 23.58
CA ILE A 25 -10.41 -25.35 22.41
C ILE A 25 -11.07 -24.51 21.31
N SER A 26 -12.37 -24.67 21.07
CA SER A 26 -13.12 -23.87 20.10
C SER A 26 -13.17 -22.38 20.49
N GLU A 27 -13.39 -22.07 21.77
CA GLU A 27 -13.31 -20.70 22.28
C GLU A 27 -11.90 -20.10 22.14
N GLN A 28 -10.85 -20.86 22.45
CA GLN A 28 -9.47 -20.41 22.31
C GLN A 28 -9.09 -20.17 20.83
N ALA A 29 -9.49 -21.07 19.93
CA ALA A 29 -9.29 -20.90 18.49
C ALA A 29 -10.01 -19.64 17.98
N THR A 30 -11.26 -19.43 18.40
CA THR A 30 -12.03 -18.23 18.05
C THR A 30 -11.38 -16.95 18.58
N ARG A 31 -10.86 -16.98 19.82
CA ARG A 31 -10.13 -15.86 20.41
C ARG A 31 -8.83 -15.56 19.68
N LEU A 32 -8.08 -16.58 19.27
CA LEU A 32 -6.83 -16.43 18.54
C LEU A 32 -7.08 -15.79 17.17
N VAL A 33 -8.06 -16.29 16.40
CA VAL A 33 -8.43 -15.72 15.10
C VAL A 33 -8.83 -14.25 15.24
N ARG A 34 -9.63 -13.91 16.26
CA ARG A 34 -9.99 -12.50 16.54
C ARG A 34 -8.78 -11.64 16.90
N ALA A 35 -7.83 -12.18 17.65
CA ALA A 35 -6.58 -11.50 18.01
C ALA A 35 -5.70 -11.26 16.78
N GLU A 36 -5.55 -12.25 15.90
CA GLU A 36 -4.78 -12.14 14.66
C GLU A 36 -5.37 -11.07 13.74
N ILE A 37 -6.71 -11.05 13.62
CA ILE A 37 -7.41 -10.00 12.86
C ILE A 37 -7.20 -8.63 13.50
N ALA A 38 -7.23 -8.52 14.83
CA ALA A 38 -6.99 -7.27 15.53
C ALA A 38 -5.55 -6.78 15.34
N LEU A 39 -4.58 -7.70 15.38
CA LEU A 39 -3.17 -7.42 15.14
C LEU A 39 -2.93 -6.99 13.68
N ALA A 40 -3.45 -7.74 12.71
CA ALA A 40 -3.36 -7.41 11.29
C ALA A 40 -3.98 -6.05 10.99
N LYS A 41 -5.10 -5.70 11.65
CA LYS A 41 -5.68 -4.36 11.56
C LYS A 41 -4.77 -3.28 12.14
N ALA A 42 -4.15 -3.52 13.29
CA ALA A 42 -3.22 -2.58 13.91
C ALA A 42 -1.98 -2.35 13.05
N GLU A 43 -1.38 -3.42 12.52
CA GLU A 43 -0.23 -3.34 11.62
C GLU A 43 -0.59 -2.66 10.29
N ALA A 44 -1.74 -2.99 9.70
CA ALA A 44 -2.24 -2.31 8.52
C ALA A 44 -2.47 -0.81 8.76
N ALA A 45 -3.04 -0.43 9.91
CA ALA A 45 -3.24 0.96 10.28
C ALA A 45 -1.91 1.70 10.48
N GLU A 46 -0.93 1.08 11.12
CA GLU A 46 0.40 1.67 11.31
C GLU A 46 1.13 1.82 9.97
N LYS A 47 1.10 0.80 9.12
CA LYS A 47 1.66 0.85 7.77
C LYS A 47 0.98 1.91 6.92
N ALA A 48 -0.35 2.03 7.00
CA ALA A 48 -1.11 3.07 6.32
C ALA A 48 -0.72 4.48 6.83
N LYS A 49 -0.56 4.66 8.15
CA LYS A 49 -0.11 5.93 8.72
C LYS A 49 1.29 6.31 8.24
N ARG A 50 2.26 5.40 8.31
CA ARG A 50 3.63 5.64 7.85
C ARG A 50 3.67 5.95 6.35
N SER A 51 2.93 5.18 5.55
CA SER A 51 2.81 5.41 4.10
C SER A 51 2.13 6.73 3.79
N GLY A 52 1.10 7.11 4.56
CA GLY A 52 0.37 8.37 4.41
C GLY A 52 1.23 9.59 4.74
N ILE A 53 2.05 9.52 5.79
CA ILE A 53 3.02 10.58 6.10
C ILE A 53 4.04 10.72 4.97
N GLY A 54 4.59 9.60 4.47
CA GLY A 54 5.52 9.62 3.34
C GLY A 54 4.93 10.24 2.08
N ALA A 55 3.70 9.84 1.72
CA ALA A 55 2.98 10.41 0.59
C ALA A 55 2.68 11.90 0.79
N GLY A 56 2.31 12.32 1.99
CA GLY A 56 2.10 13.72 2.34
C GLY A 56 3.36 14.57 2.20
N LEU A 57 4.50 14.07 2.69
CA LEU A 57 5.79 14.76 2.55
C LEU A 57 6.21 14.90 1.08
N ILE A 58 6.03 13.84 0.28
CA ILE A 58 6.30 13.89 -1.17
C ILE A 58 5.40 14.93 -1.84
N ALA A 59 4.10 14.95 -1.51
CA ALA A 59 3.17 15.93 -2.06
C ALA A 59 3.60 17.38 -1.75
N VAL A 60 3.97 17.67 -0.50
CA VAL A 60 4.48 18.99 -0.12
C VAL A 60 5.79 19.31 -0.84
N ALA A 61 6.72 18.37 -0.92
CA ALA A 61 7.98 18.56 -1.64
C ALA A 61 7.75 18.87 -3.13
N LEU A 62 6.80 18.19 -3.78
CA LEU A 62 6.44 18.47 -5.18
C LEU A 62 5.89 19.88 -5.36
N VAL A 63 5.06 20.37 -4.43
CA VAL A 63 4.57 21.76 -4.45
C VAL A 63 5.73 22.75 -4.30
N VAL A 64 6.66 22.50 -3.37
CA VAL A 64 7.84 23.36 -3.18
C VAL A 64 8.71 23.38 -4.44
N VAL A 65 8.98 22.21 -5.04
CA VAL A 65 9.74 22.10 -6.29
C VAL A 65 9.04 22.85 -7.42
N LEU A 66 7.71 22.76 -7.53
CA LEU A 66 6.93 23.50 -8.53
C LEU A 66 7.16 25.02 -8.41
N TYR A 67 7.06 25.57 -7.21
CA TYR A 67 7.35 27.00 -6.98
C TYR A 67 8.81 27.35 -7.25
N ALA A 68 9.76 26.52 -6.82
CA ALA A 68 11.18 26.73 -7.06
C ALA A 68 11.50 26.78 -8.56
N VAL A 69 10.93 25.87 -9.35
CA VAL A 69 11.04 25.88 -10.82
C VAL A 69 10.48 27.19 -11.39
N GLY A 70 9.32 27.66 -10.89
CA GLY A 70 8.77 28.95 -11.30
C GLY A 70 9.70 30.14 -11.04
N VAL A 71 10.33 30.18 -9.86
CA VAL A 71 11.32 31.21 -9.51
C VAL A 71 12.56 31.13 -10.41
N LEU A 72 13.05 29.92 -10.71
CA LEU A 72 14.18 29.73 -11.61
C LEU A 72 13.86 30.17 -13.05
N ILE A 73 12.67 29.85 -13.55
CA ILE A 73 12.20 30.32 -14.86
C ILE A 73 12.16 31.86 -14.88
N TRP A 74 11.58 32.48 -13.85
CA TRP A 74 11.52 33.93 -13.73
C TRP A 74 12.92 34.56 -13.70
N SER A 75 13.83 33.99 -12.90
CA SER A 75 15.22 34.43 -12.82
C SER A 75 15.95 34.30 -14.15
N ALA A 76 15.73 33.21 -14.90
CA ALA A 76 16.31 33.03 -16.23
C ALA A 76 15.78 34.08 -17.23
N ILE A 77 14.48 34.36 -17.20
CA ILE A 77 13.87 35.39 -18.06
C ILE A 77 14.47 36.76 -17.76
N LEU A 78 14.53 37.15 -16.48
CA LEU A 78 15.12 38.43 -16.07
C LEU A 78 16.61 38.51 -16.38
N GLY A 79 17.37 37.45 -16.17
CA GLY A 79 18.79 37.40 -16.49
C GLY A 79 19.06 37.57 -17.99
N LEU A 80 18.28 36.91 -18.84
CA LEU A 80 18.36 37.12 -20.29
C LEU A 80 17.88 38.52 -20.71
N ALA A 81 16.93 39.10 -19.97
CA ALA A 81 16.38 40.42 -20.27
C ALA A 81 17.42 41.56 -20.11
N GLU A 82 18.57 41.30 -19.48
CA GLU A 82 19.68 42.25 -19.47
C GLU A 82 20.33 42.39 -20.86
N ALA A 83 20.30 41.34 -21.68
CA ALA A 83 20.91 41.35 -23.01
C ALA A 83 19.95 41.86 -24.12
N TRP A 84 18.63 41.65 -23.96
CA TRP A 84 17.61 41.98 -24.96
C TRP A 84 16.21 42.14 -24.32
N PRO A 85 15.18 42.61 -25.04
CA PRO A 85 13.88 42.91 -24.44
C PRO A 85 13.24 41.73 -23.70
N LEU A 86 12.56 42.03 -22.59
CA LEU A 86 11.94 41.04 -21.69
C LEU A 86 11.02 40.05 -22.43
N TRP A 87 10.27 40.52 -23.42
CA TRP A 87 9.35 39.67 -24.20
C TRP A 87 10.09 38.60 -25.00
N LEU A 88 11.29 38.91 -25.51
CA LEU A 88 12.11 37.97 -26.27
C LEU A 88 12.74 36.92 -25.35
N SER A 89 13.22 37.34 -24.17
CA SER A 89 13.69 36.42 -23.13
C SER A 89 12.62 35.43 -22.71
N ALA A 90 11.40 35.92 -22.45
CA ALA A 90 10.26 35.07 -22.11
C ALA A 90 9.95 34.06 -23.23
N LEU A 91 10.02 34.49 -24.49
CA LEU A 91 9.78 33.62 -25.65
C LEU A 91 10.85 32.53 -25.78
N VAL A 92 12.13 32.89 -25.64
CA VAL A 92 13.26 31.93 -25.71
C VAL A 92 13.17 30.89 -24.60
N VAL A 93 12.95 31.32 -23.36
CA VAL A 93 12.80 30.40 -22.22
C VAL A 93 11.55 29.53 -22.38
N GLY A 94 10.44 30.10 -22.87
CA GLY A 94 9.21 29.38 -23.15
C GLY A 94 9.41 28.26 -24.19
N VAL A 95 10.07 28.56 -25.31
CA VAL A 95 10.39 27.56 -26.34
C VAL A 95 11.28 26.45 -25.78
N ALA A 96 12.31 26.81 -25.01
CA ALA A 96 13.19 25.82 -24.37
C ALA A 96 12.42 24.87 -23.43
N LEU A 97 11.47 25.40 -22.64
CA LEU A 97 10.63 24.61 -21.76
C LEU A 97 9.68 23.67 -22.52
N VAL A 98 9.09 24.13 -23.64
CA VAL A 98 8.23 23.29 -24.48
C VAL A 98 9.02 22.11 -25.07
N LEU A 99 10.23 22.36 -25.56
CA LEU A 99 11.10 21.29 -26.06
C LEU A 99 11.49 20.30 -24.97
N PHE A 100 11.85 20.80 -23.79
CA PHE A 100 12.18 19.97 -22.63
C PHE A 100 10.97 19.12 -22.18
N ALA A 101 9.78 19.71 -22.10
CA ALA A 101 8.54 19.01 -21.78
C ALA A 101 8.21 17.93 -22.82
N GLY A 102 8.36 18.24 -24.11
CA GLY A 102 8.19 17.28 -25.20
C GLY A 102 9.13 16.08 -25.07
N LEU A 103 10.40 16.30 -24.73
CA LEU A 103 11.37 15.24 -24.47
C LEU A 103 10.95 14.36 -23.27
N LEU A 104 10.57 14.97 -22.15
CA LEU A 104 10.11 14.23 -20.96
C LEU A 104 8.87 13.39 -21.25
N VAL A 105 7.88 13.94 -21.98
CA VAL A 105 6.70 13.19 -22.41
C VAL A 105 7.09 12.03 -23.32
N GLY A 106 8.01 12.26 -24.26
CA GLY A 106 8.53 11.20 -25.14
C GLY A 106 9.17 10.05 -24.37
N ILE A 107 10.06 10.36 -23.42
CA ILE A 107 10.71 9.36 -22.55
C ILE A 107 9.68 8.65 -21.69
N GLY A 108 8.78 9.38 -21.03
CA GLY A 108 7.74 8.82 -20.17
C GLY A 108 6.80 7.89 -20.93
N ALA A 109 6.37 8.28 -22.13
CA ALA A 109 5.55 7.44 -23.00
C ALA A 109 6.30 6.18 -23.45
N ALA A 110 7.60 6.27 -23.75
CA ALA A 110 8.41 5.12 -24.11
C ALA A 110 8.58 4.14 -22.92
N GLN A 111 8.76 4.66 -21.70
CA GLN A 111 8.84 3.85 -20.49
C GLN A 111 7.52 3.16 -20.17
N LEU A 112 6.38 3.87 -20.30
CA LEU A 112 5.05 3.28 -20.12
C LEU A 112 4.75 2.20 -21.16
N LYS A 113 5.14 2.42 -22.42
CA LYS A 113 5.02 1.40 -23.47
C LYS A 113 5.84 0.15 -23.16
N GLN A 114 7.07 0.32 -22.67
CA GLN A 114 7.91 -0.81 -22.23
C GLN A 114 7.34 -1.53 -21.00
N ALA A 115 6.82 -0.80 -20.02
CA ALA A 115 6.17 -1.38 -18.84
C ALA A 115 4.82 -2.07 -19.17
N SER A 116 4.19 -1.69 -20.28
CA SER A 116 2.99 -2.33 -20.82
C SER A 116 3.26 -3.54 -21.71
N THR A 117 4.54 -3.86 -22.01
CA THR A 117 4.89 -5.17 -22.59
C THR A 117 4.45 -6.22 -21.57
N ARG A 118 3.44 -7.02 -21.93
CA ARG A 118 2.63 -7.84 -21.02
C ARG A 118 3.46 -8.49 -19.91
N PRO A 119 3.01 -8.46 -18.65
CA PRO A 119 3.55 -9.41 -17.68
C PRO A 119 3.26 -10.81 -18.24
N GLU A 120 4.30 -11.59 -18.50
CA GLU A 120 4.18 -13.02 -18.87
C GLU A 120 3.20 -13.76 -17.95
N THR A 121 3.01 -13.26 -16.73
CA THR A 121 2.03 -13.70 -15.74
C THR A 121 0.58 -13.74 -16.25
N ILE A 122 0.12 -12.78 -17.07
CA ILE A 122 -1.26 -12.82 -17.59
C ILE A 122 -1.42 -13.91 -18.64
N ASP A 123 -0.39 -14.13 -19.47
CA ASP A 123 -0.40 -15.18 -20.48
C ASP A 123 -0.26 -16.57 -19.82
N ARG A 124 0.56 -16.72 -18.75
CA ARG A 124 0.63 -17.94 -17.93
C ARG A 124 -0.65 -18.22 -17.14
N VAL A 125 -1.29 -17.22 -16.55
CA VAL A 125 -2.58 -17.42 -15.86
C VAL A 125 -3.68 -17.85 -16.84
N LYS A 126 -3.65 -17.36 -18.09
CA LYS A 126 -4.57 -17.84 -19.14
C LYS A 126 -4.27 -19.27 -19.55
N GLU A 127 -3.00 -19.63 -19.67
CA GLU A 127 -2.55 -20.99 -20.00
C GLU A 127 -2.91 -21.98 -18.88
N ASP A 128 -2.70 -21.62 -17.62
CA ASP A 128 -3.08 -22.41 -16.44
C ASP A 128 -4.60 -22.60 -16.36
N VAL A 129 -5.38 -21.54 -16.57
CA VAL A 129 -6.85 -21.62 -16.61
C VAL A 129 -7.34 -22.48 -17.78
N SER A 130 -6.67 -22.41 -18.93
CA SER A 130 -7.01 -23.26 -20.08
C SER A 130 -6.72 -24.74 -19.82
N THR A 131 -5.59 -25.04 -19.19
CA THR A 131 -5.18 -26.41 -18.83
C THR A 131 -6.13 -27.03 -17.80
N VAL A 132 -6.55 -26.27 -16.78
CA VAL A 132 -7.56 -26.72 -15.80
C VAL A 132 -8.92 -26.97 -16.45
N LYS A 133 -9.33 -26.09 -17.38
CA LYS A 133 -10.62 -26.21 -18.08
C LYS A 133 -10.66 -27.39 -19.05
N GLU A 134 -9.53 -27.74 -19.64
CA GLU A 134 -9.38 -28.89 -20.54
C GLU A 134 -9.30 -30.21 -19.75
N GLY A 135 -8.66 -30.20 -18.57
CA GLY A 135 -8.66 -31.31 -17.63
C GLY A 135 -10.04 -31.62 -17.02
N MET A 136 -10.92 -30.63 -16.88
CA MET A 136 -12.31 -30.81 -16.45
C MET A 136 -13.25 -31.34 -17.55
N LYS A 137 -12.78 -31.43 -18.80
CA LYS A 137 -13.59 -31.83 -19.96
C LYS A 137 -13.31 -33.27 -20.43
N ARG A 138 -12.44 -34.00 -19.74
CA ARG A 138 -12.25 -35.45 -19.84
C ARG A 138 -12.95 -36.14 -18.67
#